data_AF-A0A3T1CGF7-F1
#
_entry.id   AF-A0A3T1CGF7-F1
#
_cell.length_a   1.000
_cell.length_b   1.000
_cell.length_c   1.000
_cell.angle_alpha   90.00
_cell.angle_beta   90.00
_cell.angle_gamma   90.00
#
_symmetry.space_group_name_H-M   'P 1'
#
loop_
_entity.id
_entity.type
_entity.pdbx_description
1 polymer ?
#
loop_
_entity_poly.entity_id
_entity_poly.type
_entity_poly.pdbx_seq_one_letter_code
_entity_poly.pdbx_strand_id
1 'polypeptide(L)' 'MSSMSFRSSHPDRWAQPKPYTDSSLRYHMHGKILPMEKPGFFARLFGRC' A
#
# COMPACT_ATOMS: atom_id res chain seq x y z
N MET A 1 25.86 11.63 -17.23
CA MET A 1 24.84 11.05 -16.33
C MET A 1 25.57 10.27 -15.26
N SER A 2 25.33 10.56 -13.97
CA SER A 2 26.04 9.91 -12.87
C SER A 2 25.63 8.43 -12.78
N SER A 3 26.61 7.53 -12.90
CA SER A 3 26.47 6.08 -12.72
C SER A 3 26.26 5.76 -11.24
N MET A 4 25.05 5.96 -10.71
CA MET A 4 24.71 5.48 -9.38
C MET A 4 24.40 3.99 -9.45
N SER A 5 25.31 3.17 -8.92
CA SER A 5 25.08 1.75 -8.69
C SER A 5 24.38 1.56 -7.36
N PHE A 6 23.14 1.06 -7.38
CA PHE A 6 22.40 0.70 -6.17
C PHE A 6 23.10 -0.49 -5.49
N ARG A 7 23.84 -0.23 -4.40
CA ARG A 7 24.54 -1.27 -3.63
C ARG A 7 23.65 -1.93 -2.56
N SER A 8 22.47 -1.38 -2.32
CA SER A 8 21.53 -1.89 -1.32
C SER A 8 20.10 -1.80 -1.85
N SER A 9 19.26 -2.71 -1.38
CA SER A 9 17.81 -2.67 -1.58
C SER A 9 17.10 -1.72 -0.61
N HIS A 10 17.87 -0.95 0.17
CA HIS A 10 17.28 -0.02 1.13
C HIS A 10 16.63 1.14 0.38
N PRO A 11 15.40 1.53 0.75
CA PRO A 11 14.73 2.64 0.11
C PRO A 11 15.55 3.92 0.31
N ASP A 12 15.57 4.76 -0.73
CA ASP A 12 16.25 6.05 -0.68
C ASP A 12 15.75 6.89 0.50
N ARG A 13 16.68 7.61 1.14
CA ARG A 13 16.35 8.48 2.28
C ARG A 13 15.36 9.60 1.93
N TRP A 14 15.23 9.92 0.65
CA TRP A 14 14.30 10.92 0.13
C TRP A 14 12.92 10.37 -0.20
N ALA A 15 12.72 9.05 -0.15
CA ALA A 15 11.40 8.46 -0.27
C ALA A 15 10.61 8.75 1.01
N GLN A 16 9.85 9.85 0.99
CA GLN A 16 8.85 10.16 2.02
C GLN A 16 7.44 10.01 1.45
N PRO A 17 6.54 9.27 2.13
CA PRO A 17 6.76 8.52 3.37
C PRO A 17 7.63 7.28 3.16
N LYS A 18 8.39 6.88 4.20
CA LYS A 18 9.14 5.62 4.18
C LYS A 18 8.14 4.47 3.96
N PRO A 19 8.35 3.58 2.97
CA PRO A 19 7.45 2.45 2.78
C PRO A 19 7.48 1.55 4.01
N TYR A 20 6.30 1.11 4.45
CA TYR A 20 6.21 0.10 5.51
C TYR A 20 6.88 -1.18 5.02
N THR A 21 7.84 -1.68 5.80
CA THR A 21 8.47 -2.97 5.54
C THR A 21 7.53 -4.13 5.82
N ASP A 22 6.57 -3.93 6.73
CA ASP A 22 5.61 -4.93 7.14
C ASP A 22 4.17 -4.51 6.81
N SER A 23 3.40 -5.49 6.32
CA SER A 23 1.99 -5.34 5.97
C SER A 23 1.10 -5.06 7.19
N SER A 24 1.44 -5.61 8.37
CA SER A 24 0.63 -5.41 9.57
C SER A 24 0.74 -3.97 10.08
N LEU A 25 1.96 -3.42 10.11
CA LEU A 25 2.20 -2.02 10.47
C LEU A 25 1.42 -1.05 9.58
N ARG A 26 1.43 -1.30 8.26
CA ARG A 26 0.62 -0.51 7.32
C ARG A 26 -0.86 -0.58 7.67
N TYR A 27 -1.38 -1.78 7.98
CA TYR A 27 -2.79 -1.98 8.33
C TYR A 27 -3.18 -1.25 9.62
N HIS A 28 -2.32 -1.26 10.65
CA HIS A 28 -2.59 -0.52 11.89
C HIS A 28 -2.60 1.00 11.68
N MET A 29 -1.75 1.52 10.80
CA MET A 29 -1.64 2.97 10.55
C MET A 29 -2.71 3.51 9.59
N HIS A 30 -3.07 2.76 8.55
CA HIS A 30 -3.96 3.22 7.47
C HIS A 30 -5.29 2.47 7.38
N GLY A 31 -5.44 1.37 8.12
CA GLY A 31 -6.60 0.50 8.04
C GLY A 31 -6.63 -0.36 6.77
N LYS A 32 -7.82 -0.90 6.49
CA LYS A 32 -8.06 -1.79 5.36
C LYS A 32 -7.98 -1.04 4.03
N ILE A 33 -7.35 -1.65 3.03
CA ILE A 33 -7.38 -1.19 1.65
C ILE A 33 -8.82 -1.32 1.13
N LEU A 34 -9.42 -0.21 0.76
CA LEU A 34 -10.76 -0.16 0.17
C LEU A 34 -10.66 -0.29 -1.35
N PRO A 35 -11.60 -0.99 -1.99
CA PRO A 35 -11.70 -0.99 -3.44
C PRO A 35 -12.02 0.43 -3.93
N MET A 36 -11.48 0.78 -5.10
CA MET A 36 -11.69 2.07 -5.73
C MET A 36 -13.15 2.26 -6.16
N GLU A 37 -13.77 1.20 -6.66
CA GLU A 37 -15.20 1.13 -6.90
C GLU A 37 -15.91 0.83 -5.59
N LYS A 38 -16.81 1.74 -5.16
CA LYS A 38 -17.66 1.51 -3.99
C LYS A 38 -18.78 0.56 -4.43
N PRO A 39 -18.81 -0.71 -3.98
CA PRO A 39 -19.94 -1.57 -4.29
C PRO A 39 -21.19 -0.93 -3.70
N GLY A 40 -22.22 -0.75 -4.54
CA GLY A 40 -23.52 -0.26 -4.09
C GLY A 40 -24.09 -1.15 -2.97
N PHE A 41 -25.05 -0.61 -2.22
CA PHE A 41 -25.67 -1.31 -1.08
C PHE A 41 -26.10 -2.75 -1.44
N PHE A 42 -26.69 -2.94 -2.62
CA PHE A 42 -27.11 -4.24 -3.14
C PHE A 42 -25.94 -5.14 -3.56
N ALA A 43 -24.86 -4.60 -4.13
CA ALA A 43 -23.68 -5.40 -4.48
C ALA A 43 -22.99 -5.98 -3.24
N ARG A 44 -23.07 -5.28 -2.10
CA ARG A 44 -22.52 -5.73 -0.82
C ARG A 44 -23.39 -6.80 -0.13
N LEU A 45 -24.69 -6.84 -0.42
CA LEU A 45 -25.64 -7.80 0.14
C LEU A 45 -25.77 -9.08 -0.70
N PHE A 46 -25.73 -8.96 -2.04
CA PHE A 46 -25.90 -10.10 -2.95
C PHE A 46 -24.59 -10.71 -3.48
N GLY A 47 -23.44 -10.07 -3.27
CA GLY A 47 -22.13 -10.58 -3.72
C GLY A 47 -21.47 -11.61 -2.80
N ARG A 48 -22.21 -12.15 -1.81
CA ARG A 48 -21.68 -13.08 -0.79
C ARG A 48 -22.43 -14.43 -0.75
N CYS A 49 -23.18 -14.72 -1.81
CA CYS A 49 -23.83 -16.01 -2.03
C CYS A 49 -22.93 -16.92 -2.85
#